data_AF-A0A9W5W6A7-F1
#
_entry.id   AF-A0A9W5W6A7-F1
#
_cell.length_a   1.000
_cell.length_b   1.000
_cell.length_c   1.000
_cell.angle_alpha   90.00
_cell.angle_beta   90.00
_cell.angle_gamma   90.00
#
_symmetry.space_group_name_H-M   'P 1'
#
loop_
_entity.id
_entity.type
_entity.pdbx_description
1 polymer ?
#
loop_
_entity_poly.entity_id
_entity_poly.type
_entity_poly.pdbx_seq_one_letter_code
_entity_poly.pdbx_strand_id
1 'polypeptide(L)'
;MSGNSNGNVLEQLHQKVKDAIADAVVAAGLVSRDEQPAFVIEVPKDKTHGDLATNAAMQLTKLAKRNPRQIAEAIVEHLDKAAASIESAEIAGPGFINFRLAKSYLYPVVHEALTAGADYGRIDIGGGARVQMEFVSANPTGSLHLGHARGAAVGDALCNVLDFAGYDVTREYYINDAGKQVANLAKSIEARYKQALGLEAEMPEDGYYGEDIVGFARALADAEGDRLLGLPDEDRFAYFRSYGLERELDKIKRDLGRFRVSFDSWYSETSLYETGQVEQALGALKERGMVFEEEGATWLSTMQYGDDKNRVLVKNDGSYTYLTPDIAYHRDKYNRGYDRMINIWGADHHGYIPRVKAAMAALGNDPDKLVVLIAQMVSLFQDGEKVKMSKRTGKAVTMEDLMDEVGVDAIRYFFAMRSMDSHLDFDMDLAISTSNENPVFYVQYAHARICSIFRQAEEQGVAVDHGRADLSKLTGDMEFDLLRKIGELPQEVADAAVQYAPHRLIRYVYELASQFHSYYRAERVITEDEGQTAARLALLAAVRTAIANVLRLIGVSAPERM
;
A
#
# COMPACT_ATOMS: atom_id res chain seq x y z
N MET A 1 0.69 28.38 13.21
CA MET A 1 0.51 29.08 11.93
C MET A 1 0.43 27.98 10.87
N SER A 2 -0.73 27.34 10.71
CA SER A 2 -1.85 27.71 9.83
C SER A 2 -1.45 27.69 8.35
N GLY A 3 -1.70 26.57 7.67
CA GLY A 3 -1.62 26.48 6.22
C GLY A 3 -1.48 25.05 5.70
N ASN A 4 -2.51 24.22 5.83
CA ASN A 4 -2.66 23.03 4.96
C ASN A 4 -4.13 22.60 4.81
N SER A 5 -5.01 23.58 4.59
CA SER A 5 -6.39 23.34 4.13
C SER A 5 -6.58 23.71 2.65
N ASN A 6 -5.51 23.68 1.85
CA ASN A 6 -5.67 23.76 0.41
C ASN A 6 -5.86 22.33 -0.10
N GLY A 7 -7.12 21.90 -0.18
CA GLY A 7 -7.47 20.68 -0.91
C GLY A 7 -6.91 20.73 -2.34
N ASN A 8 -6.90 19.61 -3.03
CA ASN A 8 -6.50 19.54 -4.44
C ASN A 8 -7.41 20.42 -5.33
N VAL A 9 -6.95 20.91 -6.49
CA VAL A 9 -7.72 21.67 -7.50
C VAL A 9 -9.18 21.20 -7.63
N LEU A 10 -9.41 19.88 -7.75
CA LEU A 10 -10.76 19.33 -7.89
C LEU A 10 -11.62 19.51 -6.62
N GLU A 11 -11.04 19.33 -5.43
CA GLU A 11 -11.73 19.57 -4.16
C GLU A 11 -12.01 21.06 -3.95
N GLN A 12 -11.04 21.92 -4.23
CA GLN A 12 -11.21 23.37 -4.17
C GLN A 12 -12.32 23.83 -5.11
N LEU A 13 -12.41 23.24 -6.30
CA LEU A 13 -13.48 23.50 -7.25
C LEU A 13 -14.83 23.06 -6.72
N HIS A 14 -14.95 21.82 -6.24
CA HIS A 14 -16.19 21.32 -5.65
C HIS A 14 -16.65 22.21 -4.50
N GLN A 15 -15.71 22.64 -3.65
CA GLN A 15 -15.98 23.56 -2.56
C GLN A 15 -16.43 24.94 -3.06
N LYS A 16 -15.77 25.52 -4.08
CA LYS A 16 -16.20 26.78 -4.72
C LYS A 16 -17.61 26.69 -5.30
N VAL A 17 -17.94 25.61 -6.00
CA VAL A 17 -19.28 25.39 -6.55
C VAL A 17 -20.30 25.25 -5.40
N LYS A 18 -19.94 24.54 -4.34
CA LYS A 18 -20.78 24.39 -3.14
C LYS A 18 -21.05 25.73 -2.47
N ASP A 19 -20.02 26.54 -2.28
CA ASP A 19 -20.15 27.86 -1.67
C ASP A 19 -20.97 28.81 -2.54
N ALA A 20 -20.79 28.79 -3.86
CA ALA A 20 -21.59 29.57 -4.78
C ALA A 20 -23.08 29.16 -4.79
N ILE A 21 -23.38 27.86 -4.70
CA ILE A 21 -24.77 27.38 -4.54
C ILE A 21 -25.33 27.87 -3.21
N ALA A 22 -24.57 27.73 -2.13
CA ALA A 22 -24.99 28.15 -0.81
C ALA A 22 -25.22 29.68 -0.74
N ASP A 23 -24.37 30.48 -1.37
CA ASP A 23 -24.53 31.95 -1.47
C ASP A 23 -25.77 32.30 -2.31
N ALA A 24 -25.99 31.61 -3.43
CA ALA A 24 -27.17 31.80 -4.27
C ALA A 24 -28.47 31.48 -3.51
N VAL A 25 -28.47 30.45 -2.65
CA VAL A 25 -29.62 30.11 -1.80
C VAL A 25 -29.95 31.23 -0.81
N VAL A 26 -28.94 31.85 -0.20
CA VAL A 26 -29.13 33.01 0.69
C VAL A 26 -29.61 34.23 -0.10
N ALA A 27 -28.98 34.53 -1.23
CA ALA A 27 -29.31 35.67 -2.08
C ALA A 27 -30.74 35.59 -2.63
N ALA A 28 -31.20 34.38 -2.96
CA ALA A 28 -32.57 34.10 -3.38
C ALA A 28 -33.63 34.22 -2.26
N GLY A 29 -33.19 34.47 -1.01
CA GLY A 29 -34.07 34.60 0.16
C GLY A 29 -34.80 33.30 0.49
N LEU A 30 -34.22 32.14 0.17
CA LEU A 30 -34.84 30.83 0.42
C LEU A 30 -34.75 30.44 1.89
N VAL A 31 -33.56 30.57 2.48
CA VAL A 31 -33.22 30.33 3.90
C VAL A 31 -31.98 31.14 4.28
N SER A 32 -31.74 31.34 5.58
CA SER A 32 -30.46 31.88 6.07
C SER A 32 -29.33 30.84 5.96
N ARG A 33 -28.07 31.28 6.02
CA ARG A 33 -26.90 30.38 5.88
C ARG A 33 -26.87 29.27 6.92
N ASP A 34 -27.27 29.58 8.16
CA ASP A 34 -27.28 28.62 9.28
C ASP A 34 -28.43 27.60 9.18
N GLU A 35 -29.48 27.93 8.44
CA GLU A 35 -30.64 27.07 8.21
C GLU A 35 -30.51 26.20 6.94
N GLN A 36 -29.41 26.35 6.19
CA GLN A 36 -29.22 25.56 4.98
C GLN A 36 -29.03 24.08 5.28
N PRO A 37 -29.82 23.20 4.65
CA PRO A 37 -29.62 21.78 4.78
C PRO A 37 -28.35 21.36 4.03
N ALA A 38 -27.74 20.27 4.49
CA ALA A 38 -26.68 19.63 3.72
C ALA A 38 -27.23 19.17 2.36
N PHE A 39 -26.51 19.50 1.29
CA PHE A 39 -26.76 19.02 -0.06
C PHE A 39 -25.51 18.40 -0.64
N VAL A 40 -25.70 17.59 -1.69
CA VAL A 40 -24.63 16.85 -2.33
C VAL A 40 -24.29 17.50 -3.67
N ILE A 41 -23.00 17.48 -4.00
CA ILE A 41 -22.48 17.71 -5.35
C ILE A 41 -21.85 16.40 -5.79
N GLU A 42 -22.22 15.92 -6.96
CA GLU A 42 -21.73 14.66 -7.51
C GLU A 42 -21.41 14.79 -9.00
N VAL A 43 -20.57 13.89 -9.52
CA VAL A 43 -20.35 13.76 -10.97
C VAL A 43 -21.52 12.95 -11.56
N PRO A 44 -22.25 13.47 -12.55
CA PRO A 44 -23.35 12.74 -13.16
C PRO A 44 -22.89 11.43 -13.82
N LYS A 45 -23.72 10.38 -13.74
CA LYS A 45 -23.46 9.11 -14.46
C LYS A 45 -23.46 9.29 -15.98
N ASP A 46 -24.30 10.18 -16.48
CA ASP A 46 -24.39 10.52 -17.90
C ASP A 46 -23.63 11.82 -18.15
N LYS A 47 -22.55 11.76 -18.93
CA LYS A 47 -21.71 12.93 -19.27
C LYS A 47 -22.51 14.04 -19.99
N THR A 48 -23.63 13.72 -20.62
CA THR A 48 -24.49 14.73 -21.26
C THR A 48 -25.12 15.68 -20.24
N HIS A 49 -25.24 15.26 -18.97
CA HIS A 49 -25.73 16.07 -17.86
C HIS A 49 -24.68 17.01 -17.26
N GLY A 50 -23.53 17.20 -17.90
CA GLY A 50 -22.49 18.13 -17.47
C GLY A 50 -21.42 17.50 -16.56
N ASP A 51 -20.62 18.35 -15.94
CA ASP A 51 -19.48 17.95 -15.11
C ASP A 51 -19.88 17.65 -13.66
N LEU A 52 -20.83 18.43 -13.11
CA LEU A 52 -21.32 18.30 -11.74
C LEU A 52 -22.84 18.43 -11.70
N ALA A 53 -23.47 17.77 -10.74
CA ALA A 53 -24.89 17.95 -10.43
C ALA A 53 -25.12 18.12 -8.93
N THR A 54 -26.20 18.82 -8.57
CA THR A 54 -26.62 18.96 -7.17
C THR A 54 -28.11 18.71 -6.98
N ASN A 55 -28.45 18.19 -5.79
CA ASN A 55 -29.82 18.01 -5.30
C ASN A 55 -30.29 19.14 -4.36
N ALA A 56 -29.54 20.25 -4.25
CA ALA A 56 -29.79 21.32 -3.28
C ALA A 56 -31.25 21.80 -3.24
N ALA A 57 -31.88 21.97 -4.41
CA ALA A 57 -33.25 22.44 -4.48
C ALA A 57 -34.27 21.49 -3.83
N MET A 58 -34.01 20.18 -3.88
CA MET A 58 -34.86 19.16 -3.26
C MET A 58 -34.76 19.20 -1.73
N GLN A 59 -33.55 19.42 -1.20
CA GLN A 59 -33.30 19.50 0.25
C GLN A 59 -33.97 20.73 0.87
N LEU A 60 -34.11 21.81 0.10
CA LEU A 60 -34.67 23.08 0.56
C LEU A 60 -36.21 23.13 0.55
N THR A 61 -36.90 22.16 -0.05
CA THR A 61 -38.37 22.18 -0.25
C THR A 61 -39.19 22.45 1.01
N LYS A 62 -38.87 21.76 2.12
CA LYS A 62 -39.60 21.90 3.39
C LYS A 62 -39.38 23.27 4.04
N LEU A 63 -38.17 23.82 3.92
CA LEU A 63 -37.78 25.07 4.56
C LEU A 63 -38.29 26.28 3.76
N ALA A 64 -38.07 26.26 2.44
CA ALA A 64 -38.50 27.33 1.55
C ALA A 64 -40.00 27.30 1.24
N LYS A 65 -40.71 26.19 1.55
CA LYS A 65 -42.14 25.97 1.27
C LYS A 65 -42.52 26.25 -0.20
N ARG A 66 -41.62 25.88 -1.11
CA ARG A 66 -41.75 26.06 -2.57
C ARG A 66 -41.55 24.72 -3.29
N ASN A 67 -42.04 24.61 -4.53
CA ASN A 67 -41.77 23.45 -5.38
C ASN A 67 -40.26 23.39 -5.68
N PRO A 68 -39.61 22.21 -5.62
CA PRO A 68 -38.18 22.08 -5.89
C PRO A 68 -37.73 22.68 -7.23
N ARG A 69 -38.56 22.68 -8.27
CA ARG A 69 -38.22 23.35 -9.54
C ARG A 69 -38.12 24.87 -9.40
N GLN A 70 -39.03 25.50 -8.66
CA GLN A 70 -38.99 26.95 -8.39
C GLN A 70 -37.78 27.32 -7.52
N ILE A 71 -37.39 26.43 -6.61
CA ILE A 71 -36.18 26.60 -5.80
C ILE A 71 -34.94 26.52 -6.70
N ALA A 72 -34.89 25.54 -7.61
CA ALA A 72 -33.79 25.41 -8.55
C ALA A 72 -33.67 26.63 -9.48
N GLU A 73 -34.80 27.15 -9.97
CA GLU A 73 -34.86 28.38 -10.77
C GLU A 73 -34.28 29.57 -9.99
N ALA A 74 -34.70 29.75 -8.73
CA ALA A 74 -34.21 30.82 -7.87
C ALA A 74 -32.70 30.70 -7.57
N ILE A 75 -32.20 29.47 -7.35
CA ILE A 75 -30.76 29.23 -7.16
C ILE A 75 -29.99 29.59 -8.43
N VAL A 76 -30.42 29.10 -9.61
CA VAL A 76 -29.72 29.36 -10.87
C VAL A 76 -29.73 30.84 -11.25
N GLU A 77 -30.81 31.57 -10.92
CA GLU A 77 -30.94 33.02 -11.13
C GLU A 77 -29.93 33.82 -10.29
N HIS A 78 -29.70 33.42 -9.04
CA HIS A 78 -28.82 34.12 -8.10
C HIS A 78 -27.39 33.54 -8.06
N LEU A 79 -27.11 32.54 -8.90
CA LEU A 79 -25.81 31.87 -8.94
C LEU A 79 -24.77 32.76 -9.61
N ASP A 80 -23.73 33.13 -8.86
CA ASP A 80 -22.53 33.71 -9.45
C ASP A 80 -21.72 32.64 -10.18
N LYS A 81 -22.07 32.45 -11.45
CA LYS A 81 -21.42 31.49 -12.34
C LYS A 81 -19.93 31.77 -12.52
N ALA A 82 -19.53 33.04 -12.56
CA ALA A 82 -18.14 33.42 -12.79
C ALA A 82 -17.27 33.07 -11.58
N ALA A 83 -17.74 33.35 -10.37
CA ALA A 83 -17.04 33.01 -9.14
C ALA A 83 -16.77 31.50 -8.99
N ALA A 84 -17.66 30.66 -9.52
CA ALA A 84 -17.56 29.21 -9.45
C ALA A 84 -17.00 28.54 -10.71
N SER A 85 -16.54 29.31 -11.72
CA SER A 85 -16.08 28.76 -13.01
C SER A 85 -17.15 27.90 -13.71
N ILE A 86 -18.42 28.28 -13.62
CA ILE A 86 -19.56 27.60 -14.25
C ILE A 86 -19.85 28.28 -15.60
N GLU A 87 -19.87 27.50 -16.68
CA GLU A 87 -20.26 27.97 -18.02
C GLU A 87 -21.78 27.94 -18.18
N SER A 88 -22.43 26.85 -17.75
CA SER A 88 -23.89 26.73 -17.79
C SER A 88 -24.43 25.95 -16.60
N ALA A 89 -25.67 26.27 -16.20
CA ALA A 89 -26.42 25.59 -15.17
C ALA A 89 -27.82 25.28 -15.71
N GLU A 90 -28.18 24.01 -15.80
CA GLU A 90 -29.43 23.52 -16.39
C GLU A 90 -30.26 22.76 -15.36
N ILE A 91 -31.56 23.03 -15.32
CA ILE A 91 -32.47 22.41 -14.37
C ILE A 91 -33.07 21.14 -14.98
N ALA A 92 -32.77 19.99 -14.37
CA ALA A 92 -33.24 18.68 -14.78
C ALA A 92 -34.32 18.13 -13.84
N GLY A 93 -35.31 17.44 -14.44
CA GLY A 93 -36.37 16.74 -13.72
C GLY A 93 -37.07 17.60 -12.66
N PRO A 94 -37.21 17.11 -11.41
CA PRO A 94 -37.94 17.78 -10.34
C PRO A 94 -37.21 18.98 -9.71
N GLY A 95 -35.93 19.22 -10.05
CA GLY A 95 -35.11 20.28 -9.45
C GLY A 95 -33.63 19.94 -9.25
N PHE A 96 -33.10 18.94 -9.96
CA PHE A 96 -31.64 18.78 -10.04
C PHE A 96 -31.05 19.94 -10.84
N ILE A 97 -29.87 20.42 -10.45
CA ILE A 97 -29.14 21.44 -11.19
C ILE A 97 -27.86 20.80 -11.71
N ASN A 98 -27.73 20.75 -13.02
CA ASN A 98 -26.60 20.23 -13.76
C ASN A 98 -25.69 21.38 -14.17
N PHE A 99 -24.39 21.28 -13.91
CA PHE A 99 -23.40 22.32 -14.19
C PHE A 99 -22.43 21.84 -15.27
N ARG A 100 -22.17 22.67 -16.27
CA ARG A 100 -20.98 22.56 -17.12
C ARG A 100 -19.99 23.61 -16.67
N LEU A 101 -18.76 23.19 -16.41
CA LEU A 101 -17.72 24.06 -15.89
C LEU A 101 -16.85 24.60 -17.03
N ALA A 102 -16.37 25.83 -16.85
CA ALA A 102 -15.42 26.43 -17.77
C ALA A 102 -14.12 25.64 -17.72
N LYS A 103 -13.80 24.96 -18.82
CA LYS A 103 -12.61 24.13 -19.07
C LYS A 103 -11.29 24.64 -18.44
N SER A 104 -11.13 25.96 -18.31
CA SER A 104 -10.00 26.60 -17.64
C SER A 104 -9.79 26.21 -16.17
N TYR A 105 -10.81 25.66 -15.49
CA TYR A 105 -10.68 25.22 -14.10
C TYR A 105 -9.64 24.10 -13.91
N LEU A 106 -9.34 23.33 -14.97
CA LEU A 106 -8.40 22.22 -14.95
C LEU A 106 -6.96 22.63 -15.24
N TYR A 107 -6.72 23.82 -15.79
CA TYR A 107 -5.37 24.27 -16.14
C TYR A 107 -4.41 24.35 -14.92
N PRO A 108 -4.85 24.75 -13.71
CA PRO A 108 -4.00 24.70 -12.52
C PRO A 108 -3.40 23.32 -12.23
N VAL A 109 -4.07 22.22 -12.62
CA VAL A 109 -3.57 20.85 -12.40
C VAL A 109 -2.19 20.64 -13.03
N VAL A 110 -1.97 21.17 -14.24
CA VAL A 110 -0.66 21.07 -14.91
C VAL A 110 0.39 21.83 -14.10
N HIS A 111 0.08 23.04 -13.70
CA HIS A 111 1.01 23.87 -12.96
C HIS A 111 1.39 23.24 -11.59
N GLU A 112 0.40 22.72 -10.87
CA GLU A 112 0.63 22.01 -9.61
C GLU A 112 1.46 20.74 -9.81
N ALA A 113 1.15 19.93 -10.82
CA ALA A 113 1.90 18.72 -11.13
C ALA A 113 3.36 19.00 -11.50
N LEU A 114 3.62 20.04 -12.29
CA LEU A 114 4.97 20.43 -12.68
C LEU A 114 5.75 21.06 -11.52
N THR A 115 5.08 21.85 -10.68
CA THR A 115 5.72 22.53 -9.54
C THR A 115 6.04 21.54 -8.42
N ALA A 116 5.10 20.65 -8.09
CA ALA A 116 5.30 19.64 -7.04
C ALA A 116 6.19 18.48 -7.51
N GLY A 117 6.22 18.17 -8.82
CA GLY A 117 7.07 17.14 -9.40
C GLY A 117 6.88 15.80 -8.69
N ALA A 118 7.96 15.28 -8.07
CA ALA A 118 7.92 14.02 -7.34
C ALA A 118 6.95 14.02 -6.14
N ASP A 119 6.54 15.18 -5.65
CA ASP A 119 5.56 15.30 -4.55
C ASP A 119 4.13 15.57 -5.04
N TYR A 120 3.87 15.63 -6.36
CA TYR A 120 2.50 15.74 -6.85
C TYR A 120 1.68 14.51 -6.46
N GLY A 121 0.50 14.75 -5.86
CA GLY A 121 -0.32 13.70 -5.26
C GLY A 121 -0.12 13.55 -3.74
N ARG A 122 0.94 14.13 -3.16
CA ARG A 122 1.19 14.07 -1.71
C ARG A 122 0.13 14.88 -0.99
N ILE A 123 -0.37 14.34 0.10
CA ILE A 123 -1.38 14.98 0.96
C ILE A 123 -0.96 14.81 2.43
N ASP A 124 -1.60 15.56 3.33
CA ASP A 124 -1.29 15.53 4.76
C ASP A 124 -2.55 15.22 5.59
N ILE A 125 -3.20 14.10 5.27
CA ILE A 125 -4.35 13.61 6.04
C ILE A 125 -3.91 12.85 7.30
N GLY A 126 -2.67 12.34 7.30
CA GLY A 126 -2.08 11.64 8.44
C GLY A 126 -1.67 12.59 9.56
N GLY A 127 -1.29 13.85 9.25
CA GLY A 127 -0.95 14.85 10.25
C GLY A 127 0.21 14.44 11.17
N GLY A 128 1.12 13.58 10.69
CA GLY A 128 2.21 13.01 11.46
C GLY A 128 1.82 11.87 12.42
N ALA A 129 0.61 11.31 12.31
CA ALA A 129 0.21 10.15 13.09
C ALA A 129 1.16 8.97 12.87
N ARG A 130 1.61 8.34 13.96
CA ARG A 130 2.64 7.30 13.95
C ARG A 130 2.01 5.94 13.65
N VAL A 131 2.47 5.29 12.59
CA VAL A 131 1.99 3.98 12.15
C VAL A 131 3.14 2.98 12.15
N GLN A 132 2.99 1.89 12.89
CA GLN A 132 3.88 0.75 12.79
C GLN A 132 3.28 -0.27 11.82
N MET A 133 4.02 -0.66 10.79
CA MET A 133 3.61 -1.66 9.80
C MET A 133 4.47 -2.91 9.94
N GLU A 134 3.86 -4.05 10.29
CA GLU A 134 4.51 -5.36 10.31
C GLU A 134 4.08 -6.18 9.10
N PHE A 135 5.04 -6.73 8.37
CA PHE A 135 4.76 -7.59 7.22
C PHE A 135 5.96 -8.49 6.88
N VAL A 136 5.71 -9.52 6.07
CA VAL A 136 6.63 -10.63 5.76
C VAL A 136 6.86 -11.56 6.95
N SER A 137 7.51 -11.09 8.02
CA SER A 137 7.79 -11.79 9.29
C SER A 137 7.92 -13.31 9.17
N ALA A 138 8.73 -13.76 8.20
CA ALA A 138 8.92 -15.17 7.92
C ALA A 138 9.96 -15.74 8.89
N ASN A 139 9.81 -17.01 9.27
CA ASN A 139 10.77 -17.65 10.15
C ASN A 139 12.14 -17.75 9.45
N PRO A 140 13.25 -17.45 10.14
CA PRO A 140 14.60 -17.43 9.57
C PRO A 140 15.17 -18.85 9.44
N THR A 141 14.46 -19.71 8.72
CA THR A 141 14.81 -21.12 8.56
C THR A 141 14.61 -21.64 7.13
N GLY A 142 14.39 -20.75 6.18
CA GLY A 142 14.10 -21.11 4.80
C GLY A 142 13.92 -19.90 3.89
N SER A 143 13.88 -20.17 2.58
CA SER A 143 13.72 -19.11 1.57
C SER A 143 12.31 -18.52 1.58
N LEU A 144 12.22 -17.24 1.23
CA LEU A 144 10.94 -16.57 1.04
C LEU A 144 10.20 -17.18 -0.16
N HIS A 145 8.91 -17.46 -0.01
CA HIS A 145 8.06 -17.99 -1.07
C HIS A 145 7.08 -16.92 -1.59
N LEU A 146 6.22 -17.31 -2.53
CA LEU A 146 5.23 -16.46 -3.17
C LEU A 146 4.35 -15.63 -2.22
N GLY A 147 3.82 -16.26 -1.17
CA GLY A 147 3.02 -15.55 -0.14
C GLY A 147 3.79 -14.41 0.52
N HIS A 148 5.06 -14.64 0.89
CA HIS A 148 5.94 -13.60 1.43
C HIS A 148 6.20 -12.49 0.41
N ALA A 149 6.40 -12.83 -0.87
CA ALA A 149 6.61 -11.84 -1.92
C ALA A 149 5.37 -10.94 -2.13
N ARG A 150 4.15 -11.49 -2.05
CA ARG A 150 2.92 -10.68 -2.08
C ARG A 150 2.80 -9.78 -0.84
N GLY A 151 3.02 -10.33 0.35
CA GLY A 151 3.02 -9.54 1.59
C GLY A 151 4.06 -8.41 1.56
N ALA A 152 5.25 -8.67 0.99
CA ALA A 152 6.31 -7.69 0.80
C ALA A 152 5.90 -6.58 -0.17
N ALA A 153 5.36 -6.93 -1.35
CA ALA A 153 4.97 -5.95 -2.36
C ALA A 153 3.83 -5.04 -1.88
N VAL A 154 2.77 -5.64 -1.30
CA VAL A 154 1.61 -4.89 -0.82
C VAL A 154 1.93 -4.09 0.44
N GLY A 155 2.66 -4.69 1.40
CA GLY A 155 3.04 -4.04 2.64
C GLY A 155 3.93 -2.82 2.40
N ASP A 156 4.94 -2.96 1.53
CA ASP A 156 5.81 -1.84 1.17
C ASP A 156 5.05 -0.75 0.39
N ALA A 157 4.21 -1.13 -0.58
CA ALA A 157 3.37 -0.17 -1.30
C ALA A 157 2.44 0.60 -0.35
N LEU A 158 1.83 -0.08 0.63
CA LEU A 158 0.99 0.58 1.62
C LEU A 158 1.78 1.53 2.51
N CYS A 159 3.00 1.15 2.94
CA CYS A 159 3.87 2.05 3.70
C CYS A 159 4.19 3.32 2.91
N ASN A 160 4.50 3.19 1.62
CA ASN A 160 4.79 4.33 0.76
C ASN A 160 3.55 5.23 0.59
N VAL A 161 2.36 4.65 0.44
CA VAL A 161 1.10 5.40 0.34
C VAL A 161 0.78 6.14 1.65
N LEU A 162 0.99 5.50 2.80
CA LEU A 162 0.79 6.13 4.11
C LEU A 162 1.78 7.28 4.33
N ASP A 163 3.07 7.10 4.03
CA ASP A 163 4.05 8.21 4.08
C ASP A 163 3.64 9.37 3.15
N PHE A 164 3.22 9.04 1.93
CA PHE A 164 2.77 10.02 0.95
C PHE A 164 1.44 10.71 1.32
N ALA A 165 0.71 10.16 2.30
CA ALA A 165 -0.49 10.72 2.88
C ALA A 165 -0.24 11.46 4.22
N GLY A 166 1.02 11.60 4.65
CA GLY A 166 1.43 12.39 5.81
C GLY A 166 1.49 11.60 7.13
N TYR A 167 1.57 10.28 7.09
CA TYR A 167 1.79 9.44 8.28
C TYR A 167 3.29 9.24 8.54
N ASP A 168 3.67 9.11 9.82
CA ASP A 168 5.03 8.69 10.22
C ASP A 168 5.09 7.16 10.30
N VAL A 169 5.61 6.52 9.25
CA VAL A 169 5.53 5.06 9.07
C VAL A 169 6.84 4.37 9.49
N THR A 170 6.74 3.40 10.40
CA THR A 170 7.83 2.47 10.76
C THR A 170 7.55 1.08 10.17
N ARG A 171 8.43 0.59 9.28
CA ARG A 171 8.41 -0.78 8.76
C ARG A 171 9.13 -1.72 9.74
N GLU A 172 8.45 -2.76 10.21
CA GLU A 172 9.01 -3.72 11.15
C GLU A 172 8.91 -5.16 10.62
N TYR A 173 10.00 -5.90 10.79
CA TYR A 173 10.06 -7.33 10.56
C TYR A 173 10.15 -8.04 11.91
N TYR A 174 9.17 -8.90 12.24
CA TYR A 174 9.25 -9.74 13.43
C TYR A 174 10.04 -11.02 13.13
N ILE A 175 11.13 -11.22 13.86
CA ILE A 175 12.00 -12.38 13.73
C ILE A 175 11.60 -13.40 14.79
N ASN A 176 10.99 -14.50 14.33
CA ASN A 176 10.74 -15.67 15.16
C ASN A 176 12.04 -16.49 15.32
N ASP A 177 12.97 -15.95 16.11
CA ASP A 177 14.27 -16.58 16.40
C ASP A 177 14.26 -17.44 17.67
N ALA A 178 13.11 -17.60 18.32
CA ALA A 178 12.94 -18.46 19.48
C ALA A 178 12.39 -19.85 19.12
N GLY A 179 12.62 -20.82 20.01
CA GLY A 179 11.95 -22.12 19.94
C GLY A 179 12.62 -23.18 19.04
N LYS A 180 11.82 -24.21 18.71
CA LYS A 180 12.32 -25.50 18.18
C LYS A 180 12.87 -25.41 16.76
N GLN A 181 12.31 -24.55 15.91
CA GLN A 181 12.74 -24.44 14.51
C GLN A 181 14.19 -23.98 14.41
N VAL A 182 14.57 -22.96 15.19
CA VAL A 182 15.96 -22.46 15.22
C VAL A 182 16.90 -23.51 15.84
N ALA A 183 16.45 -24.28 16.84
CA ALA A 183 17.24 -25.38 17.38
C ALA A 183 17.50 -26.48 16.34
N ASN A 184 16.51 -26.80 15.50
CA ASN A 184 16.66 -27.76 14.41
C ASN A 184 17.59 -27.22 13.33
N LEU A 185 17.53 -25.92 13.02
CA LEU A 185 18.48 -25.26 12.11
C LEU A 185 19.91 -25.41 12.61
N ALA A 186 20.17 -25.08 13.88
CA ALA A 186 21.49 -25.19 14.49
C ALA A 186 22.06 -26.62 14.39
N LYS A 187 21.26 -27.62 14.75
CA LYS A 187 21.64 -29.04 14.66
C LYS A 187 21.91 -29.49 13.22
N SER A 188 21.14 -28.96 12.27
CA SER A 188 21.31 -29.28 10.85
C SER A 188 22.62 -28.72 10.29
N ILE A 189 22.95 -27.47 10.64
CA ILE A 189 24.22 -26.86 10.25
C ILE A 189 25.39 -27.59 10.90
N GLU A 190 25.30 -27.95 12.19
CA GLU A 190 26.34 -28.73 12.86
C GLU A 190 26.58 -30.09 12.16
N ALA A 191 25.51 -30.82 11.83
CA ALA A 191 25.62 -32.09 11.10
C ALA A 191 26.27 -31.89 9.72
N ARG A 192 25.86 -30.88 8.95
CA ARG A 192 26.47 -30.55 7.65
C ARG A 192 27.91 -30.07 7.77
N TYR A 193 28.27 -29.38 8.84
CA TYR A 193 29.63 -28.93 9.11
C TYR A 193 30.55 -30.11 9.39
N LYS A 194 30.12 -31.07 10.21
CA LYS A 194 30.83 -32.35 10.41
C LYS A 194 31.03 -33.11 9.10
N GLN A 195 30.00 -33.19 8.27
CA GLN A 195 30.08 -33.80 6.94
C GLN A 195 31.06 -33.06 6.01
N ALA A 196 31.08 -31.71 6.04
CA ALA A 196 32.00 -30.90 5.24
C ALA A 196 33.48 -31.11 5.64
N LEU A 197 33.73 -31.44 6.92
CA LEU A 197 35.05 -31.86 7.42
C LEU A 197 35.40 -33.32 7.12
N GLY A 198 34.53 -34.05 6.42
CA GLY A 198 34.73 -35.46 6.09
C GLY A 198 34.39 -36.44 7.22
N LEU A 199 33.69 -35.99 8.26
CA LEU A 199 33.21 -36.85 9.35
C LEU A 199 31.84 -37.44 9.00
N GLU A 200 31.58 -38.66 9.45
CA GLU A 200 30.23 -39.22 9.42
C GLU A 200 29.35 -38.52 10.46
N ALA A 201 28.23 -37.95 10.01
CA ALA A 201 27.22 -37.36 10.87
C ALA A 201 25.84 -37.55 10.25
N GLU A 202 24.90 -38.06 11.03
CA GLU A 202 23.51 -38.20 10.61
C GLU A 202 22.78 -36.86 10.66
N MET A 203 21.86 -36.65 9.73
CA MET A 203 20.99 -35.47 9.75
C MET A 203 19.89 -35.66 10.80
N PRO A 204 19.50 -34.60 11.54
CA PRO A 204 18.34 -34.65 12.42
C PRO A 204 17.07 -34.99 11.64
N GLU A 205 16.14 -35.75 12.25
CA GLU A 205 14.86 -36.13 11.62
C GLU A 205 14.07 -34.89 11.15
N ASP A 206 13.88 -33.91 12.04
CA ASP A 206 13.27 -32.61 11.74
C ASP A 206 14.29 -31.57 11.24
N GLY A 207 15.40 -32.03 10.67
CA GLY A 207 16.48 -31.18 10.19
C GLY A 207 16.14 -30.44 8.89
N TYR A 208 16.92 -29.42 8.59
CA TYR A 208 16.84 -28.67 7.34
C TYR A 208 17.84 -29.24 6.33
N TYR A 209 17.31 -29.64 5.18
CA TYR A 209 18.05 -30.34 4.11
C TYR A 209 18.37 -29.44 2.91
N GLY A 210 18.10 -28.14 3.02
CA GLY A 210 18.33 -27.17 1.94
C GLY A 210 19.79 -27.09 1.49
N GLU A 211 20.00 -26.67 0.24
CA GLU A 211 21.35 -26.49 -0.32
C GLU A 211 22.08 -25.31 0.32
N ASP A 212 21.32 -24.31 0.77
CA ASP A 212 21.79 -23.20 1.60
C ASP A 212 22.43 -23.70 2.90
N ILE A 213 21.82 -24.65 3.60
CA ILE A 213 22.38 -25.24 4.84
C ILE A 213 23.73 -25.92 4.55
N VAL A 214 23.83 -26.65 3.43
CA VAL A 214 25.09 -27.24 2.98
C VAL A 214 26.14 -26.16 2.67
N GLY A 215 25.73 -25.09 1.99
CA GLY A 215 26.59 -23.95 1.66
C GLY A 215 27.11 -23.24 2.90
N PHE A 216 26.24 -22.94 3.88
CA PHE A 216 26.61 -22.30 5.14
C PHE A 216 27.59 -23.13 5.95
N ALA A 217 27.38 -24.45 5.99
CA ALA A 217 28.26 -25.38 6.68
C ALA A 217 29.63 -25.50 6.01
N ARG A 218 29.70 -25.54 4.67
CA ARG A 218 30.97 -25.53 3.92
C ARG A 218 31.74 -24.24 4.16
N ALA A 219 31.09 -23.09 4.03
CA ALA A 219 31.72 -21.79 4.30
C ALA A 219 32.25 -21.70 5.74
N LEU A 220 31.53 -22.30 6.70
CA LEU A 220 31.97 -22.37 8.09
C LEU A 220 33.16 -23.32 8.29
N ALA A 221 33.15 -24.49 7.65
CA ALA A 221 34.28 -25.43 7.67
C ALA A 221 35.55 -24.83 7.06
N ASP A 222 35.41 -24.09 5.95
CA ASP A 222 36.52 -23.39 5.29
C ASP A 222 37.10 -22.28 6.20
N ALA A 223 36.25 -21.57 6.95
CA ALA A 223 36.65 -20.47 7.82
C ALA A 223 37.23 -20.93 9.17
N GLU A 224 36.63 -21.95 9.78
CA GLU A 224 36.91 -22.35 11.17
C GLU A 224 37.67 -23.69 11.29
N GLY A 225 37.87 -24.42 10.19
CA GLY A 225 38.46 -25.77 10.23
C GLY A 225 37.63 -26.69 11.12
N ASP A 226 38.27 -27.49 11.97
CA ASP A 226 37.65 -28.38 12.97
C ASP A 226 37.52 -27.75 14.37
N ARG A 227 37.89 -26.47 14.54
CA ARG A 227 37.98 -25.78 15.83
C ARG A 227 36.70 -25.89 16.66
N LEU A 228 35.53 -25.80 16.01
CA LEU A 228 34.24 -25.80 16.69
C LEU A 228 33.90 -27.16 17.31
N LEU A 229 34.51 -28.25 16.85
CA LEU A 229 34.30 -29.59 17.43
C LEU A 229 34.88 -29.71 18.84
N GLY A 230 35.88 -28.89 19.19
CA GLY A 230 36.50 -28.85 20.51
C GLY A 230 35.72 -28.05 21.55
N LEU A 231 34.65 -27.35 21.16
CA LEU A 231 33.81 -26.59 22.09
C LEU A 231 32.91 -27.52 22.92
N PRO A 232 32.62 -27.17 24.19
CA PRO A 232 31.55 -27.80 24.96
C PRO A 232 30.22 -27.78 24.20
N ASP A 233 29.39 -28.79 24.40
CA ASP A 233 28.15 -28.97 23.63
C ASP A 233 27.21 -27.75 23.68
N GLU A 234 27.10 -27.08 24.83
CA GLU A 234 26.29 -25.87 24.99
C GLU A 234 26.84 -24.69 24.19
N ASP A 235 28.15 -24.40 24.32
CA ASP A 235 28.83 -23.33 23.58
C ASP A 235 28.80 -23.60 22.07
N ARG A 236 28.98 -24.86 21.67
CA ARG A 236 28.92 -25.30 20.28
C ARG A 236 27.53 -25.09 19.71
N PHE A 237 26.49 -25.54 20.42
CA PHE A 237 25.10 -25.35 20.00
C PHE A 237 24.73 -23.86 19.90
N ALA A 238 25.10 -23.05 20.90
CA ALA A 238 24.88 -21.61 20.87
C ALA A 238 25.55 -20.95 19.67
N TYR A 239 26.77 -21.36 19.33
CA TYR A 239 27.49 -20.87 18.15
C TYR A 239 26.75 -21.21 16.85
N PHE A 240 26.38 -22.48 16.64
CA PHE A 240 25.66 -22.89 15.43
C PHE A 240 24.28 -22.25 15.32
N ARG A 241 23.61 -22.01 16.45
CA ARG A 241 22.34 -21.28 16.52
C ARG A 241 22.51 -19.83 16.02
N SER A 242 23.46 -19.10 16.60
CA SER A 242 23.72 -17.70 16.22
C SER A 242 24.17 -17.59 14.76
N TYR A 243 25.11 -18.44 14.33
CA TYR A 243 25.59 -18.46 12.94
C TYR A 243 24.47 -18.78 11.96
N GLY A 244 23.66 -19.80 12.23
CA GLY A 244 22.54 -20.18 11.37
C GLY A 244 21.51 -19.07 11.23
N LEU A 245 21.13 -18.46 12.36
CA LEU A 245 20.19 -17.35 12.39
C LEU A 245 20.70 -16.14 11.59
N GLU A 246 21.97 -15.76 11.80
CA GLU A 246 22.60 -14.65 11.09
C GLU A 246 22.60 -14.89 9.57
N ARG A 247 23.01 -16.09 9.11
CA ARG A 247 23.05 -16.43 7.69
C ARG A 247 21.67 -16.46 7.04
N GLU A 248 20.66 -17.02 7.72
CA GLU A 248 19.28 -17.03 7.23
C GLU A 248 18.69 -15.61 7.18
N LEU A 249 18.94 -14.78 8.18
CA LEU A 249 18.50 -13.38 8.19
C LEU A 249 19.19 -12.55 7.11
N ASP A 250 20.49 -12.74 6.89
CA ASP A 250 21.21 -12.08 5.80
C ASP A 250 20.66 -12.47 4.43
N LYS A 251 20.30 -13.74 4.26
CA LYS A 251 19.61 -14.25 3.05
C LYS A 251 18.29 -13.51 2.83
N ILE A 252 17.45 -13.46 3.86
CA ILE A 252 16.15 -12.77 3.83
C ILE A 252 16.32 -11.28 3.53
N LYS A 253 17.24 -10.59 4.21
CA LYS A 253 17.54 -9.16 4.01
C LYS A 253 18.00 -8.88 2.57
N ARG A 254 18.88 -9.72 2.03
CA ARG A 254 19.36 -9.60 0.65
C ARG A 254 18.21 -9.76 -0.35
N ASP A 255 17.38 -10.78 -0.18
CA ASP A 255 16.29 -11.06 -1.11
C ASP A 255 15.22 -9.97 -1.08
N LEU A 256 14.87 -9.46 0.11
CA LEU A 256 14.00 -8.29 0.27
C LEU A 256 14.63 -7.02 -0.32
N GLY A 257 15.92 -6.80 -0.12
CA GLY A 257 16.67 -5.68 -0.70
C GLY A 257 16.66 -5.72 -2.23
N ARG A 258 16.87 -6.89 -2.85
CA ARG A 258 16.73 -7.10 -4.29
C ARG A 258 15.30 -6.79 -4.77
N PHE A 259 14.31 -7.10 -3.96
CA PHE A 259 12.91 -6.80 -4.21
C PHE A 259 12.50 -5.36 -3.87
N ARG A 260 13.47 -4.53 -3.47
CA ARG A 260 13.29 -3.11 -3.11
C ARG A 260 12.35 -2.92 -1.92
N VAL A 261 12.46 -3.79 -0.93
CA VAL A 261 11.77 -3.68 0.36
C VAL A 261 12.82 -3.53 1.45
N SER A 262 12.64 -2.52 2.29
CA SER A 262 13.52 -2.22 3.43
C SER A 262 12.72 -2.13 4.71
N PHE A 263 13.37 -2.35 5.84
CA PHE A 263 12.76 -2.35 7.16
C PHE A 263 13.55 -1.43 8.10
N ASP A 264 12.83 -0.64 8.89
CA ASP A 264 13.39 0.27 9.89
C ASP A 264 13.72 -0.46 11.19
N SER A 265 12.96 -1.53 11.49
CA SER A 265 13.09 -2.34 12.69
C SER A 265 13.09 -3.83 12.36
N TRP A 266 14.02 -4.57 12.96
CA TRP A 266 14.10 -6.03 12.94
C TRP A 266 13.97 -6.51 14.38
N TYR A 267 12.76 -6.93 14.77
CA TYR A 267 12.41 -7.21 16.15
C TYR A 267 12.62 -8.69 16.48
N SER A 268 13.50 -9.00 17.44
CA SER A 268 13.81 -10.38 17.85
C SER A 268 12.81 -10.91 18.88
N GLU A 269 12.23 -12.07 18.64
CA GLU A 269 11.42 -12.79 19.64
C GLU A 269 12.25 -13.15 20.89
N THR A 270 13.50 -13.59 20.71
CA THR A 270 14.42 -13.95 21.79
C THR A 270 14.58 -12.78 22.78
N SER A 271 14.61 -11.55 22.28
CA SER A 271 14.71 -10.34 23.11
C SER A 271 13.55 -10.18 24.11
N LEU A 272 12.36 -10.70 23.82
CA LEU A 272 11.21 -10.65 24.73
C LEU A 272 11.46 -11.46 25.99
N TYR A 273 12.16 -12.59 25.86
CA TYR A 273 12.50 -13.46 26.99
C TYR A 273 13.68 -12.88 27.77
N GLU A 274 14.74 -12.46 27.08
CA GLU A 274 15.96 -11.92 27.72
C GLU A 274 15.70 -10.65 28.53
N THR A 275 14.77 -9.82 28.08
CA THR A 275 14.38 -8.58 28.76
C THR A 275 13.20 -8.76 29.72
N GLY A 276 12.70 -9.99 29.89
CA GLY A 276 11.60 -10.33 30.80
C GLY A 276 10.24 -9.74 30.40
N GLN A 277 10.03 -9.38 29.13
CA GLN A 277 8.78 -8.79 28.65
C GLN A 277 7.62 -9.78 28.73
N VAL A 278 7.88 -11.07 28.56
CA VAL A 278 6.88 -12.14 28.69
C VAL A 278 6.34 -12.21 30.11
N GLU A 279 7.23 -12.24 31.09
CA GLU A 279 6.91 -12.25 32.52
C GLU A 279 6.17 -10.95 32.92
N GLN A 280 6.60 -9.80 32.41
CA GLN A 280 5.94 -8.52 32.65
C GLN A 280 4.52 -8.49 32.08
N ALA A 281 4.29 -9.04 30.89
CA ALA A 281 2.95 -9.11 30.29
C ALA A 281 2.03 -10.02 31.12
N LEU A 282 2.52 -11.18 31.56
CA LEU A 282 1.78 -12.07 32.46
C LEU A 282 1.48 -11.41 33.80
N GLY A 283 2.45 -10.70 34.39
CA GLY A 283 2.28 -9.94 35.62
C GLY A 283 1.19 -8.87 35.49
N ALA A 284 1.20 -8.09 34.42
CA ALA A 284 0.20 -7.07 34.15
C ALA A 284 -1.23 -7.65 34.00
N LEU A 285 -1.36 -8.81 33.37
CA LEU A 285 -2.65 -9.52 33.26
C LEU A 285 -3.13 -10.04 34.63
N LYS A 286 -2.22 -10.53 35.47
CA LYS A 286 -2.50 -10.96 36.86
C LYS A 286 -2.97 -9.81 37.73
N GLU A 287 -2.27 -8.68 37.71
CA GLU A 287 -2.63 -7.48 38.47
C GLU A 287 -4.01 -6.95 38.12
N ARG A 288 -4.42 -7.11 36.86
CA ARG A 288 -5.75 -6.73 36.36
C ARG A 288 -6.84 -7.79 36.65
N GLY A 289 -6.50 -8.92 37.26
CA GLY A 289 -7.44 -10.00 37.53
C GLY A 289 -7.95 -10.69 36.26
N MET A 290 -7.20 -10.64 35.16
CA MET A 290 -7.61 -11.17 33.86
C MET A 290 -7.19 -12.63 33.64
N VAL A 291 -6.40 -13.20 34.54
CA VAL A 291 -5.99 -14.60 34.45
C VAL A 291 -6.52 -15.43 35.61
N PHE A 292 -6.73 -16.71 35.36
CA PHE A 292 -7.20 -17.68 36.33
C PHE A 292 -6.54 -19.04 36.09
N GLU A 293 -6.51 -19.88 37.12
CA GLU A 293 -5.99 -21.25 37.02
C GLU A 293 -7.14 -22.22 36.77
N GLU A 294 -6.99 -23.10 35.78
CA GLU A 294 -7.95 -24.16 35.48
C GLU A 294 -7.21 -25.37 34.89
N GLU A 295 -7.51 -26.56 35.42
CA GLU A 295 -6.87 -27.83 35.02
C GLU A 295 -5.34 -27.86 35.14
N GLY A 296 -4.75 -27.00 35.98
CA GLY A 296 -3.30 -26.89 36.16
C GLY A 296 -2.59 -25.99 35.15
N ALA A 297 -3.35 -25.29 34.30
CA ALA A 297 -2.86 -24.27 33.37
C ALA A 297 -3.31 -22.87 33.81
N THR A 298 -2.53 -21.86 33.43
CA THR A 298 -2.91 -20.45 33.54
C THR A 298 -3.66 -20.00 32.28
N TRP A 299 -4.90 -19.55 32.45
CA TRP A 299 -5.80 -19.10 31.39
C TRP A 299 -6.00 -17.59 31.44
N LEU A 300 -6.30 -16.99 30.29
CA LEU A 300 -6.70 -15.61 30.09
C LEU A 300 -8.20 -15.52 29.81
N SER A 301 -8.89 -14.65 30.55
CA SER A 301 -10.30 -14.32 30.37
C SER A 301 -10.51 -13.41 29.15
N THR A 302 -10.55 -14.00 27.96
CA THR A 302 -10.72 -13.29 26.68
C THR A 302 -12.17 -13.19 26.21
N MET A 303 -13.06 -14.08 26.65
CA MET A 303 -14.45 -14.14 26.14
C MET A 303 -15.25 -12.85 26.38
N GLN A 304 -15.00 -12.19 27.51
CA GLN A 304 -15.62 -10.89 27.82
C GLN A 304 -15.22 -9.76 26.86
N TYR A 305 -14.16 -9.97 26.07
CA TYR A 305 -13.66 -9.05 25.05
C TYR A 305 -13.93 -9.52 23.62
N GLY A 306 -14.87 -10.45 23.43
CA GLY A 306 -15.35 -10.88 22.11
C GLY A 306 -14.57 -12.04 21.46
N ASP A 307 -13.70 -12.72 22.21
CA ASP A 307 -13.08 -13.98 21.78
C ASP A 307 -14.04 -15.17 21.94
N ASP A 308 -13.83 -16.25 21.19
CA ASP A 308 -14.73 -17.43 21.19
C ASP A 308 -14.59 -18.31 22.44
N LYS A 309 -13.39 -18.32 23.04
CA LYS A 309 -13.08 -19.03 24.28
C LYS A 309 -11.89 -18.40 24.99
N ASN A 310 -11.81 -18.61 26.30
CA ASN A 310 -10.64 -18.27 27.10
C ASN A 310 -9.40 -18.98 26.55
N ARG A 311 -8.23 -18.36 26.72
CA ARG A 311 -6.98 -18.84 26.10
C ARG A 311 -5.95 -19.24 27.13
N VAL A 312 -5.33 -20.40 26.94
CA VAL A 312 -4.19 -20.84 27.75
C VAL A 312 -2.98 -19.94 27.47
N LEU A 313 -2.36 -19.39 28.51
CA LEU A 313 -1.09 -18.67 28.42
C LEU A 313 0.08 -19.55 28.87
N VAL A 314 -0.11 -20.31 29.94
CA VAL A 314 0.89 -21.24 30.49
C VAL A 314 0.26 -22.61 30.58
N LYS A 315 0.91 -23.61 29.99
CA LYS A 315 0.44 -25.01 30.02
C LYS A 315 0.76 -25.66 31.37
N ASN A 316 0.20 -26.84 31.59
CA ASN A 316 0.40 -27.64 32.80
C ASN A 316 1.87 -28.04 33.05
N ASP A 317 2.70 -28.08 32.00
CA ASP A 317 4.14 -28.35 32.09
C ASP A 317 4.99 -27.10 32.40
N GLY A 318 4.34 -25.94 32.62
CA GLY A 318 4.98 -24.65 32.85
C GLY A 318 5.45 -23.94 31.59
N SER A 319 5.34 -24.56 30.41
CA SER A 319 5.72 -23.92 29.15
C SER A 319 4.69 -22.91 28.67
N TYR A 320 5.16 -21.85 28.01
CA TYR A 320 4.30 -20.85 27.39
C TYR A 320 3.62 -21.40 26.12
N THR A 321 2.40 -20.92 25.84
CA THR A 321 1.80 -21.07 24.50
C THR A 321 2.34 -20.00 23.57
N TYR A 322 2.11 -20.13 22.25
CA TYR A 322 2.49 -19.09 21.27
C TYR A 322 1.77 -17.76 21.50
N LEU A 323 0.61 -17.76 22.15
CA LEU A 323 -0.13 -16.53 22.44
C LEU A 323 0.61 -15.64 23.46
N THR A 324 1.35 -16.23 24.38
CA THR A 324 2.01 -15.48 25.46
C THR A 324 3.12 -14.54 24.96
N PRO A 325 4.11 -14.98 24.16
CA PRO A 325 5.06 -14.07 23.56
C PRO A 325 4.39 -13.08 22.58
N ASP A 326 3.35 -13.49 21.85
CA ASP A 326 2.59 -12.55 21.01
C ASP A 326 1.95 -11.42 21.82
N ILE A 327 1.37 -11.74 22.99
CA ILE A 327 0.81 -10.73 23.90
C ILE A 327 1.92 -9.80 24.39
N ALA A 328 3.08 -10.33 24.74
CA ALA A 328 4.22 -9.54 25.19
C ALA A 328 4.71 -8.59 24.09
N TYR A 329 4.84 -9.09 22.87
CA TYR A 329 5.24 -8.31 21.71
C TYR A 329 4.22 -7.22 21.35
N HIS A 330 2.92 -7.54 21.33
CA HIS A 330 1.91 -6.52 21.08
C HIS A 330 1.86 -5.50 22.22
N ARG A 331 1.99 -5.92 23.49
CA ARG A 331 2.13 -4.98 24.62
C ARG A 331 3.30 -4.03 24.43
N ASP A 332 4.46 -4.53 23.97
CA ASP A 332 5.61 -3.68 23.60
C ASP A 332 5.24 -2.65 22.52
N LYS A 333 4.60 -3.09 21.42
CA LYS A 333 4.15 -2.16 20.36
C LYS A 333 3.26 -1.04 20.90
N TYR A 334 2.30 -1.36 21.77
CA TYR A 334 1.43 -0.37 22.40
C TYR A 334 2.24 0.60 23.28
N ASN A 335 3.25 0.12 24.01
CA ASN A 335 4.12 0.93 24.84
C ASN A 335 5.05 1.86 24.03
N ARG A 336 5.39 1.50 22.78
CA ARG A 336 6.15 2.36 21.86
C ARG A 336 5.38 3.58 21.34
N GLY A 337 4.08 3.67 21.67
CA GLY A 337 3.28 4.89 21.50
C GLY A 337 2.86 5.16 20.06
N TYR A 338 2.61 4.11 19.27
CA TYR A 338 2.03 4.26 17.94
C TYR A 338 0.53 4.61 18.00
N ASP A 339 0.06 5.38 17.03
CA ASP A 339 -1.36 5.71 16.86
C ASP A 339 -2.11 4.55 16.22
N ARG A 340 -1.44 3.82 15.33
CA ARG A 340 -1.92 2.58 14.70
C ARG A 340 -0.79 1.56 14.56
N MET A 341 -1.12 0.30 14.77
CA MET A 341 -0.26 -0.85 14.46
C MET A 341 -0.99 -1.69 13.43
N ILE A 342 -0.38 -1.88 12.27
CA ILE A 342 -0.96 -2.62 11.17
C ILE A 342 -0.10 -3.85 10.90
N ASN A 343 -0.69 -5.03 11.04
CA ASN A 343 -0.02 -6.29 10.73
C ASN A 343 -0.58 -6.89 9.44
N ILE A 344 0.27 -7.41 8.56
CA ILE A 344 -0.14 -8.26 7.44
C ILE A 344 0.09 -9.72 7.82
N TRP A 345 -1.00 -10.48 7.93
CA TRP A 345 -0.95 -11.91 8.25
C TRP A 345 -1.50 -12.76 7.10
N GLY A 346 -1.11 -14.03 7.06
CA GLY A 346 -1.70 -15.01 6.14
C GLY A 346 -3.16 -15.34 6.48
N ALA A 347 -3.92 -15.81 5.48
CA ALA A 347 -5.33 -16.18 5.65
C ALA A 347 -5.61 -17.23 6.73
N ASP A 348 -4.64 -18.09 7.01
CA ASP A 348 -4.65 -19.09 8.08
C ASP A 348 -4.70 -18.48 9.49
N HIS A 349 -4.34 -17.21 9.65
CA HIS A 349 -4.33 -16.51 10.94
C HIS A 349 -5.61 -15.70 11.22
N HIS A 350 -6.63 -15.76 10.36
CA HIS A 350 -7.88 -15.02 10.57
C HIS A 350 -8.54 -15.31 11.93
N GLY A 351 -8.58 -16.58 12.34
CA GLY A 351 -9.12 -17.00 13.66
C GLY A 351 -8.22 -16.65 14.85
N TYR A 352 -7.05 -16.06 14.60
CA TYR A 352 -6.10 -15.61 15.62
C TYR A 352 -6.27 -14.12 15.96
N ILE A 353 -6.93 -13.34 15.11
CA ILE A 353 -7.12 -11.90 15.35
C ILE A 353 -7.93 -11.63 16.63
N PRO A 354 -9.09 -12.27 16.88
CA PRO A 354 -9.93 -11.92 18.03
C PRO A 354 -9.23 -12.11 19.37
N ARG A 355 -8.40 -13.16 19.50
CA ARG A 355 -7.71 -13.46 20.77
C ARG A 355 -6.59 -12.46 21.08
N VAL A 356 -5.86 -11.97 20.07
CA VAL A 356 -4.82 -10.95 20.29
C VAL A 356 -5.47 -9.61 20.65
N LYS A 357 -6.54 -9.23 19.94
CA LYS A 357 -7.33 -8.03 20.29
C LYS A 357 -7.92 -8.12 21.70
N ALA A 358 -8.50 -9.27 22.07
CA ALA A 358 -9.03 -9.51 23.40
C ALA A 358 -7.94 -9.42 24.48
N ALA A 359 -6.73 -9.93 24.20
CA ALA A 359 -5.62 -9.80 25.13
C ALA A 359 -5.13 -8.35 25.30
N MET A 360 -5.14 -7.55 24.23
CA MET A 360 -4.84 -6.11 24.34
C MET A 360 -5.89 -5.38 25.16
N ALA A 361 -7.18 -5.68 24.95
CA ALA A 361 -8.26 -5.13 25.77
C ALA A 361 -8.13 -5.54 27.24
N ALA A 362 -7.77 -6.80 27.52
CA ALA A 362 -7.48 -7.29 28.87
C ALA A 362 -6.31 -6.57 29.55
N LEU A 363 -5.30 -6.16 28.78
CA LEU A 363 -4.19 -5.30 29.25
C LEU A 363 -4.60 -3.83 29.45
N GLY A 364 -5.84 -3.47 29.13
CA GLY A 364 -6.36 -2.09 29.20
C GLY A 364 -5.95 -1.22 28.02
N ASN A 365 -5.48 -1.82 26.93
CA ASN A 365 -5.15 -1.12 25.70
C ASN A 365 -6.38 -1.02 24.78
N ASP A 366 -6.39 -0.03 23.89
CA ASP A 366 -7.40 0.11 22.85
C ASP A 366 -7.19 -0.92 21.72
N PRO A 367 -8.03 -1.97 21.58
CA PRO A 367 -7.85 -3.01 20.58
C PRO A 367 -8.06 -2.53 19.13
N ASP A 368 -8.63 -1.33 18.92
CA ASP A 368 -8.87 -0.77 17.59
C ASP A 368 -7.63 -0.09 17.00
N LYS A 369 -6.63 0.21 17.84
CA LYS A 369 -5.30 0.61 17.33
C LYS A 369 -4.60 -0.51 16.56
N LEU A 370 -4.93 -1.77 16.83
CA LEU A 370 -4.42 -2.92 16.08
C LEU A 370 -5.31 -3.22 14.88
N VAL A 371 -4.77 -3.01 13.69
CA VAL A 371 -5.38 -3.40 12.41
C VAL A 371 -4.65 -4.63 11.91
N VAL A 372 -5.39 -5.66 11.54
CA VAL A 372 -4.82 -6.86 10.90
C VAL A 372 -5.39 -6.98 9.50
N LEU A 373 -4.51 -6.89 8.50
CA LEU A 373 -4.85 -7.09 7.11
C LEU A 373 -4.50 -8.53 6.72
N ILE A 374 -5.44 -9.22 6.08
CA ILE A 374 -5.27 -10.62 5.71
C ILE A 374 -4.84 -10.75 4.25
N ALA A 375 -3.66 -11.33 4.04
CA ALA A 375 -3.14 -11.74 2.75
C ALA A 375 -3.67 -13.12 2.36
N GLN A 376 -4.50 -13.15 1.32
CA GLN A 376 -4.96 -14.39 0.71
C GLN A 376 -3.87 -15.06 -0.11
N MET A 377 -4.06 -16.37 -0.30
CA MET A 377 -3.15 -17.21 -1.07
C MET A 377 -3.03 -16.75 -2.53
N VAL A 378 -1.84 -16.98 -3.09
CA VAL A 378 -1.51 -16.75 -4.48
C VAL A 378 -1.28 -18.09 -5.17
N SER A 379 -1.79 -18.25 -6.37
CA SER A 379 -1.50 -19.38 -7.26
C SER A 379 -0.64 -18.90 -8.41
N LEU A 380 0.38 -19.66 -8.80
CA LEU A 380 1.16 -19.42 -10.01
C LEU A 380 0.59 -20.22 -11.17
N PHE A 381 0.53 -19.59 -12.34
CA PHE A 381 0.17 -20.21 -13.60
C PHE A 381 1.26 -19.94 -14.64
N GLN A 382 1.56 -20.96 -15.43
CA GLN A 382 2.45 -20.91 -16.58
C GLN A 382 1.92 -21.88 -17.63
N ASP A 383 1.93 -21.48 -18.90
CA ASP A 383 1.34 -22.20 -20.02
C ASP A 383 -0.15 -22.58 -19.77
N GLY A 384 -0.86 -21.75 -19.01
CA GLY A 384 -2.25 -21.98 -18.60
C GLY A 384 -2.44 -23.03 -17.48
N GLU A 385 -1.37 -23.63 -16.96
CA GLU A 385 -1.41 -24.66 -15.92
C GLU A 385 -0.88 -24.15 -14.59
N LYS A 386 -1.43 -24.68 -13.48
CA LYS A 386 -1.02 -24.29 -12.13
C LYS A 386 0.36 -24.85 -11.79
N VAL A 387 1.33 -23.98 -11.58
CA VAL A 387 2.70 -24.33 -11.21
C VAL A 387 2.85 -24.32 -9.69
N LYS A 388 3.50 -25.37 -9.15
CA LYS A 388 3.89 -25.45 -7.73
C LYS A 388 5.40 -25.52 -7.51
N MET A 389 6.16 -25.82 -8.57
CA MET A 389 7.59 -26.11 -8.50
C MET A 389 8.36 -25.29 -9.53
N SER A 390 9.52 -24.77 -9.15
CA SER A 390 10.45 -24.04 -9.99
C SER A 390 11.06 -24.98 -11.05
N LYS A 391 11.08 -24.53 -12.32
CA LYS A 391 11.74 -25.24 -13.43
C LYS A 391 13.27 -25.33 -13.24
N ARG A 392 13.86 -24.36 -12.51
CA ARG A 392 15.31 -24.30 -12.24
C ARG A 392 15.76 -25.28 -11.17
N THR A 393 15.03 -25.33 -10.05
CA THR A 393 15.46 -26.07 -8.86
C THR A 393 14.68 -27.36 -8.63
N GLY A 394 13.53 -27.53 -9.30
CA GLY A 394 12.62 -28.65 -9.05
C GLY A 394 11.99 -28.64 -7.66
N LYS A 395 12.07 -27.52 -6.92
CA LYS A 395 11.51 -27.30 -5.58
C LYS A 395 10.38 -26.28 -5.62
N ALA A 396 9.71 -26.01 -4.49
CA ALA A 396 8.70 -24.96 -4.43
C ALA A 396 9.26 -23.60 -4.90
N VAL A 397 8.47 -22.85 -5.66
CA VAL A 397 8.90 -21.57 -6.25
C VAL A 397 9.21 -20.56 -5.15
N THR A 398 10.45 -20.07 -5.13
CA THR A 398 10.89 -19.04 -4.20
C THR A 398 10.67 -17.64 -4.76
N MET A 399 10.72 -16.64 -3.89
CA MET A 399 10.72 -15.22 -4.25
C MET A 399 11.90 -14.87 -5.15
N GLU A 400 13.08 -15.46 -4.90
CA GLU A 400 14.26 -15.31 -5.74
C GLU A 400 14.04 -15.90 -7.14
N ASP A 401 13.54 -17.15 -7.23
CA ASP A 401 13.23 -17.76 -8.54
C ASP A 401 12.28 -16.88 -9.36
N LEU A 402 11.25 -16.35 -8.71
CA LEU A 402 10.28 -15.49 -9.36
C LEU A 402 10.92 -14.18 -9.85
N MET A 403 11.77 -13.54 -9.03
CA MET A 403 12.51 -12.33 -9.43
C MET A 403 13.43 -12.57 -10.63
N ASP A 404 14.11 -13.72 -10.66
CA ASP A 404 15.03 -14.08 -11.75
C ASP A 404 14.26 -14.39 -13.06
N GLU A 405 13.08 -15.01 -12.97
CA GLU A 405 12.30 -15.43 -14.14
C GLU A 405 11.40 -14.31 -14.69
N VAL A 406 10.77 -13.51 -13.82
CA VAL A 406 9.72 -12.55 -14.19
C VAL A 406 10.16 -11.09 -14.06
N GLY A 407 11.07 -10.80 -13.14
CA GLY A 407 11.54 -9.44 -12.85
C GLY A 407 10.72 -8.71 -11.78
N VAL A 408 11.41 -7.85 -11.02
CA VAL A 408 10.87 -7.18 -9.81
C VAL A 408 9.65 -6.31 -10.12
N ASP A 409 9.69 -5.53 -11.20
CA ASP A 409 8.62 -4.59 -11.56
C ASP A 409 7.29 -5.31 -11.81
N ALA A 410 7.33 -6.38 -12.60
CA ALA A 410 6.14 -7.17 -12.92
C ALA A 410 5.56 -7.83 -11.66
N ILE A 411 6.40 -8.47 -10.84
CA ILE A 411 5.94 -9.12 -9.61
C ILE A 411 5.25 -8.13 -8.68
N ARG A 412 5.88 -6.98 -8.44
CA ARG A 412 5.34 -5.93 -7.55
C ARG A 412 4.02 -5.37 -8.07
N TYR A 413 3.95 -5.06 -9.37
CA TYR A 413 2.74 -4.54 -9.99
C TYR A 413 1.58 -5.55 -9.89
N PHE A 414 1.80 -6.81 -10.29
CA PHE A 414 0.77 -7.83 -10.29
C PHE A 414 0.31 -8.22 -8.87
N PHE A 415 1.19 -8.30 -7.88
CA PHE A 415 0.79 -8.60 -6.50
C PHE A 415 0.00 -7.48 -5.85
N ALA A 416 0.26 -6.23 -6.22
CA ALA A 416 -0.47 -5.08 -5.71
C ALA A 416 -1.73 -4.74 -6.52
N MET A 417 -1.94 -5.29 -7.72
CA MET A 417 -3.08 -4.91 -8.59
C MET A 417 -4.45 -5.38 -8.09
N ARG A 418 -4.48 -6.28 -7.10
CA ARG A 418 -5.69 -6.80 -6.48
C ARG A 418 -5.69 -6.51 -4.98
N SER A 419 -6.88 -6.45 -4.40
CA SER A 419 -7.03 -6.36 -2.96
C SER A 419 -6.35 -7.54 -2.27
N MET A 420 -5.73 -7.30 -1.12
CA MET A 420 -4.93 -8.31 -0.42
C MET A 420 -5.80 -9.45 0.14
N ASP A 421 -7.05 -9.14 0.45
CA ASP A 421 -8.09 -10.06 0.92
C ASP A 421 -8.72 -10.89 -0.22
N SER A 422 -8.27 -10.74 -1.47
CA SER A 422 -8.71 -11.56 -2.60
C SER A 422 -7.65 -12.59 -3.00
N HIS A 423 -8.10 -13.78 -3.43
CA HIS A 423 -7.22 -14.73 -4.08
C HIS A 423 -6.61 -14.10 -5.34
N LEU A 424 -5.39 -14.49 -5.69
CA LEU A 424 -4.69 -13.99 -6.86
C LEU A 424 -4.10 -15.15 -7.67
N ASP A 425 -4.51 -15.22 -8.92
CA ASP A 425 -3.87 -16.07 -9.92
C ASP A 425 -2.84 -15.23 -10.67
N PHE A 426 -1.57 -15.59 -10.51
CA PHE A 426 -0.43 -14.90 -11.12
C PHE A 426 -0.01 -15.67 -12.36
N ASP A 427 -0.30 -15.07 -13.52
CA ASP A 427 0.09 -15.57 -14.83
C ASP A 427 1.52 -15.11 -15.14
N MET A 428 2.46 -16.05 -15.12
CA MET A 428 3.88 -15.77 -15.34
C MET A 428 4.16 -15.37 -16.80
N ASP A 429 3.48 -15.97 -17.77
CA ASP A 429 3.71 -15.68 -19.18
C ASP A 429 3.24 -14.26 -19.52
N LEU A 430 2.08 -13.88 -19.00
CA LEU A 430 1.58 -12.51 -19.13
C LEU A 430 2.56 -11.51 -18.47
N ALA A 431 3.07 -11.82 -17.29
CA ALA A 431 3.98 -10.95 -16.54
C ALA A 431 5.33 -10.74 -17.23
N ILE A 432 5.83 -11.75 -17.97
CA ILE A 432 7.06 -11.68 -18.77
C ILE A 432 6.82 -10.97 -20.12
N SER A 433 5.62 -11.09 -20.68
CA SER A 433 5.34 -10.60 -22.03
C SER A 433 5.53 -9.09 -22.19
N THR A 434 6.09 -8.66 -23.31
CA THR A 434 6.20 -7.23 -23.71
C THR A 434 5.03 -6.82 -24.60
N SER A 435 3.82 -7.22 -24.21
CA SER A 435 2.58 -6.96 -24.94
C SER A 435 1.71 -5.91 -24.25
N ASN A 436 0.75 -5.34 -24.98
CA ASN A 436 -0.23 -4.42 -24.38
C ASN A 436 -1.19 -5.10 -23.40
N GLU A 437 -1.23 -6.43 -23.37
CA GLU A 437 -2.01 -7.20 -22.39
C GLU A 437 -1.33 -7.21 -21.02
N ASN A 438 0.01 -7.09 -20.99
CA ASN A 438 0.75 -6.95 -19.74
C ASN A 438 0.53 -5.54 -19.16
N PRO A 439 -0.14 -5.41 -18.00
CA PRO A 439 -0.50 -4.11 -17.47
C PRO A 439 0.70 -3.30 -16.97
N VAL A 440 1.78 -3.94 -16.48
CA VAL A 440 2.98 -3.20 -16.08
C VAL A 440 3.71 -2.64 -17.29
N PHE A 441 3.87 -3.45 -18.34
CA PHE A 441 4.47 -3.02 -19.59
C PHE A 441 3.66 -1.88 -20.22
N TYR A 442 2.33 -2.01 -20.24
CA TYR A 442 1.43 -1.01 -20.80
C TYR A 442 1.59 0.39 -20.15
N VAL A 443 1.73 0.43 -18.82
CA VAL A 443 1.93 1.67 -18.06
C VAL A 443 3.35 2.21 -18.22
N GLN A 444 4.37 1.37 -18.06
CA GLN A 444 5.76 1.78 -18.24
C GLN A 444 6.03 2.31 -19.66
N TYR A 445 5.39 1.69 -20.65
CA TYR A 445 5.50 2.12 -22.05
C TYR A 445 4.85 3.47 -22.30
N ALA A 446 3.75 3.81 -21.61
CA ALA A 446 3.19 5.17 -21.63
C ALA A 446 4.23 6.20 -21.15
N HIS A 447 4.89 5.93 -20.02
CA HIS A 447 5.94 6.80 -19.49
C HIS A 447 7.12 6.94 -20.46
N ALA A 448 7.68 5.82 -20.93
CA ALA A 448 8.81 5.81 -21.86
C ALA A 448 8.49 6.53 -23.17
N ARG A 449 7.26 6.39 -23.68
CA ARG A 449 6.79 7.08 -24.88
C ARG A 449 6.72 8.58 -24.68
N ILE A 450 6.21 9.05 -23.54
CA ILE A 450 6.21 10.48 -23.22
C ILE A 450 7.65 11.01 -23.18
N CYS A 451 8.58 10.30 -22.54
CA CYS A 451 10.01 10.66 -22.56
C CYS A 451 10.57 10.71 -23.98
N SER A 452 10.12 9.84 -24.88
CA SER A 452 10.52 9.87 -26.29
C SER A 452 10.00 11.10 -27.05
N ILE A 453 8.77 11.53 -26.75
CA ILE A 453 8.19 12.75 -27.35
C ILE A 453 9.02 13.97 -26.96
N PHE A 454 9.47 14.05 -25.70
CA PHE A 454 10.34 15.13 -25.24
C PHE A 454 11.68 15.16 -25.97
N ARG A 455 12.34 14.01 -26.11
CA ARG A 455 13.58 13.92 -26.90
C ARG A 455 13.38 14.36 -28.35
N GLN A 456 12.28 13.95 -28.97
CA GLN A 456 11.95 14.35 -30.34
C GLN A 456 11.70 15.86 -30.46
N ALA A 457 11.08 16.50 -29.46
CA ALA A 457 10.88 17.94 -29.44
C ALA A 457 12.20 18.71 -29.32
N GLU A 458 13.11 18.24 -28.45
CA GLU A 458 14.46 18.80 -28.29
C GLU A 458 15.28 18.69 -29.58
N GLU A 459 15.25 17.53 -30.24
CA GLU A 459 15.94 17.30 -31.53
C GLU A 459 15.42 18.22 -32.65
N GLN A 460 14.16 18.64 -32.59
CA GLN A 460 13.55 19.59 -33.52
C GLN A 460 13.77 21.06 -33.13
N GLY A 461 14.50 21.32 -32.04
CA GLY A 461 14.80 22.68 -31.57
C GLY A 461 13.60 23.40 -30.93
N VAL A 462 12.56 22.66 -30.52
CA VAL A 462 11.42 23.24 -29.82
C VAL A 462 11.87 23.64 -28.41
N ALA A 463 11.77 24.92 -28.06
CA ALA A 463 12.10 25.38 -26.72
C ALA A 463 11.07 24.87 -25.69
N VAL A 464 11.54 24.14 -24.69
CA VAL A 464 10.75 23.35 -23.76
C VAL A 464 10.58 24.10 -22.42
N ASP A 465 9.92 25.27 -22.41
CA ASP A 465 9.54 25.94 -21.15
C ASP A 465 8.08 25.63 -20.79
N HIS A 466 7.85 24.45 -20.21
CA HIS A 466 6.52 24.00 -19.81
C HIS A 466 5.90 24.83 -18.70
N GLY A 467 6.71 25.51 -17.88
CA GLY A 467 6.23 26.27 -16.73
C GLY A 467 5.45 27.53 -17.13
N ARG A 468 5.56 27.96 -18.40
CA ARG A 468 4.97 29.20 -18.92
C ARG A 468 4.04 29.00 -20.13
N ALA A 469 3.70 27.77 -20.46
CA ALA A 469 2.83 27.48 -21.59
C ALA A 469 1.42 28.08 -21.39
N ASP A 470 0.84 28.63 -22.45
CA ASP A 470 -0.55 29.10 -22.46
C ASP A 470 -1.50 27.89 -22.55
N LEU A 471 -1.98 27.42 -21.39
CA LEU A 471 -2.85 26.26 -21.28
C LEU A 471 -4.24 26.49 -21.89
N SER A 472 -4.63 27.73 -22.21
CA SER A 472 -5.90 28.00 -22.92
C SER A 472 -5.94 27.40 -24.34
N LYS A 473 -4.77 26.98 -24.85
CA LYS A 473 -4.64 26.25 -26.12
C LYS A 473 -5.06 24.78 -26.02
N LEU A 474 -5.18 24.23 -24.81
CA LEU A 474 -5.80 22.92 -24.60
C LEU A 474 -7.31 23.09 -24.73
N THR A 475 -7.88 22.53 -25.78
CA THR A 475 -9.28 22.74 -26.19
C THR A 475 -10.00 21.44 -26.53
N GLY A 476 -9.25 20.36 -26.79
CA GLY A 476 -9.80 19.06 -27.14
C GLY A 476 -10.31 18.29 -25.92
N ASP A 477 -11.40 17.54 -26.08
CA ASP A 477 -12.03 16.82 -24.97
C ASP A 477 -11.10 15.76 -24.35
N MET A 478 -10.24 15.12 -25.16
CA MET A 478 -9.24 14.17 -24.65
C MET A 478 -8.16 14.84 -23.79
N GLU A 479 -7.85 16.12 -24.05
CA GLU A 479 -6.91 16.90 -23.23
C GLU A 479 -7.52 17.18 -21.85
N PHE A 480 -8.82 17.49 -21.80
CA PHE A 480 -9.55 17.68 -20.54
C PHE A 480 -9.77 16.40 -19.77
N ASP A 481 -10.04 15.29 -20.44
CA ASP A 481 -10.14 13.98 -19.77
C ASP A 481 -8.80 13.63 -19.09
N LEU A 482 -7.67 13.87 -19.75
CA LEU A 482 -6.34 13.72 -19.14
C LEU A 482 -6.12 14.65 -17.95
N LEU A 483 -6.45 15.94 -18.09
CA LEU A 483 -6.32 16.91 -16.99
C LEU A 483 -7.15 16.49 -15.77
N ARG A 484 -8.41 16.08 -15.99
CA ARG A 484 -9.28 15.58 -14.92
C ARG A 484 -8.65 14.36 -14.25
N LYS A 485 -8.15 13.40 -15.04
CA LYS A 485 -7.51 12.19 -14.50
C LYS A 485 -6.24 12.52 -13.71
N ILE A 486 -5.39 13.43 -14.18
CA ILE A 486 -4.22 13.89 -13.39
C ILE A 486 -4.68 14.51 -12.06
N GLY A 487 -5.75 15.32 -12.11
CA GLY A 487 -6.36 15.95 -10.94
C GLY A 487 -6.96 14.98 -9.94
N GLU A 488 -7.24 13.72 -10.28
CA GLU A 488 -7.80 12.74 -9.33
C GLU A 488 -6.72 12.15 -8.38
N LEU A 489 -5.43 12.26 -8.71
CA LEU A 489 -4.36 11.55 -7.99
C LEU A 489 -4.32 11.82 -6.47
N PRO A 490 -4.34 13.08 -5.97
CA PRO A 490 -4.35 13.33 -4.53
C PRO A 490 -5.51 12.64 -3.78
N GLN A 491 -6.70 12.59 -4.38
CA GLN A 491 -7.84 11.90 -3.76
C GLN A 491 -7.66 10.39 -3.79
N GLU A 492 -7.12 9.82 -4.86
CA GLU A 492 -6.84 8.38 -4.92
C GLU A 492 -5.77 7.96 -3.89
N VAL A 493 -4.79 8.83 -3.61
CA VAL A 493 -3.83 8.62 -2.50
C VAL A 493 -4.56 8.64 -1.15
N ALA A 494 -5.45 9.61 -0.93
CA ALA A 494 -6.24 9.70 0.31
C ALA A 494 -7.07 8.43 0.54
N ASP A 495 -7.82 8.02 -0.47
CA ASP A 495 -8.67 6.84 -0.40
C ASP A 495 -7.84 5.57 -0.20
N ALA A 496 -6.71 5.43 -0.90
CA ALA A 496 -5.82 4.29 -0.75
C ALA A 496 -5.21 4.19 0.65
N ALA A 497 -4.83 5.33 1.26
CA ALA A 497 -4.30 5.38 2.61
C ALA A 497 -5.38 5.01 3.66
N VAL A 498 -6.56 5.63 3.58
CA VAL A 498 -7.66 5.41 4.54
C VAL A 498 -8.20 3.99 4.47
N GLN A 499 -8.28 3.41 3.28
CA GLN A 499 -8.86 2.07 3.07
C GLN A 499 -7.80 0.96 3.07
N TYR A 500 -6.52 1.29 3.28
CA TYR A 500 -5.39 0.36 3.15
C TYR A 500 -5.39 -0.39 1.80
N ALA A 501 -5.70 0.34 0.72
CA ALA A 501 -6.03 -0.18 -0.59
C ALA A 501 -5.07 0.31 -1.69
N PRO A 502 -3.78 -0.07 -1.69
CA PRO A 502 -2.79 0.40 -2.66
C PRO A 502 -3.13 0.00 -4.11
N HIS A 503 -3.92 -1.06 -4.31
CA HIS A 503 -4.40 -1.50 -5.62
C HIS A 503 -5.23 -0.43 -6.37
N ARG A 504 -5.81 0.54 -5.65
CA ARG A 504 -6.51 1.67 -6.24
C ARG A 504 -5.60 2.53 -7.12
N LEU A 505 -4.37 2.75 -6.69
CA LEU A 505 -3.38 3.52 -7.45
C LEU A 505 -2.97 2.79 -8.73
N ILE A 506 -2.95 1.46 -8.71
CA ILE A 506 -2.66 0.66 -9.91
C ILE A 506 -3.76 0.79 -10.95
N ARG A 507 -5.03 0.72 -10.53
CA ARG A 507 -6.17 1.00 -11.42
C ARG A 507 -6.09 2.43 -11.98
N TYR A 508 -5.83 3.41 -11.12
CA TYR A 508 -5.69 4.81 -11.50
C TYR A 508 -4.63 5.01 -12.60
N VAL A 509 -3.42 4.47 -12.40
CA VAL A 509 -2.31 4.69 -13.34
C VAL A 509 -2.50 3.92 -14.64
N TYR A 510 -3.15 2.75 -14.60
CA TYR A 510 -3.55 2.03 -15.79
C TYR A 510 -4.54 2.83 -16.63
N GLU A 511 -5.59 3.39 -16.00
CA GLU A 511 -6.56 4.25 -16.67
C GLU A 511 -5.93 5.51 -17.25
N LEU A 512 -5.01 6.17 -16.52
CA LEU A 512 -4.28 7.33 -17.00
C LEU A 512 -3.41 6.97 -18.23
N ALA A 513 -2.70 5.84 -18.18
CA ALA A 513 -1.93 5.35 -19.32
C ALA A 513 -2.84 5.04 -20.52
N SER A 514 -4.01 4.43 -20.30
CA SER A 514 -4.98 4.15 -21.37
C SER A 514 -5.53 5.41 -22.03
N GLN A 515 -5.83 6.45 -21.25
CA GLN A 515 -6.25 7.74 -21.77
C GLN A 515 -5.13 8.40 -22.56
N PHE A 516 -3.89 8.36 -22.06
CA PHE A 516 -2.73 8.88 -22.78
C PHE A 516 -2.51 8.16 -24.12
N HIS A 517 -2.54 6.83 -24.15
CA HIS A 517 -2.35 6.08 -25.40
C HIS A 517 -3.45 6.40 -26.42
N SER A 518 -4.67 6.62 -25.95
CA SER A 518 -5.78 7.02 -26.81
C SER A 518 -5.59 8.44 -27.36
N TYR A 519 -5.21 9.38 -26.50
CA TYR A 519 -4.87 10.76 -26.88
C TYR A 519 -3.73 10.80 -27.91
N TYR A 520 -2.64 10.09 -27.65
CA TYR A 520 -1.46 10.04 -28.53
C TYR A 520 -1.77 9.48 -29.93
N ARG A 521 -2.72 8.54 -30.04
CA ARG A 521 -3.16 8.01 -31.34
C ARG A 521 -4.02 9.00 -32.13
N ALA A 522 -4.78 9.84 -31.43
CA ALA A 522 -5.74 10.76 -32.04
C ALA A 522 -5.10 12.13 -32.36
N GLU A 523 -4.19 12.61 -31.51
CA GLU A 523 -3.71 13.98 -31.52
C GLU A 523 -2.20 14.05 -31.71
N ARG A 524 -1.75 14.88 -32.66
CA ARG A 524 -0.33 15.14 -32.88
C ARG A 524 0.18 16.14 -31.85
N VAL A 525 1.16 15.75 -31.04
CA VAL A 525 1.69 16.62 -29.96
C VAL A 525 2.54 17.76 -30.51
N ILE A 526 3.53 17.45 -31.34
CA ILE A 526 4.43 18.43 -31.95
C ILE A 526 3.84 18.89 -33.29
N THR A 527 3.40 20.13 -33.35
CA THR A 527 2.71 20.73 -34.51
C THR A 527 3.43 21.97 -35.01
N GLU A 528 2.93 22.58 -36.08
CA GLU A 528 3.44 23.88 -36.57
C GLU A 528 3.02 25.05 -35.66
N ASP A 529 1.99 24.88 -34.82
CA ASP A 529 1.62 25.88 -33.81
C ASP A 529 2.50 25.67 -32.55
N GLU A 530 3.45 26.58 -32.35
CA GLU A 530 4.36 26.57 -31.20
C GLU A 530 3.62 26.67 -29.87
N GLY A 531 2.54 27.47 -29.80
CA GLY A 531 1.75 27.66 -28.58
C GLY A 531 0.95 26.41 -28.22
N GLN A 532 0.32 25.77 -29.21
CA GLN A 532 -0.36 24.50 -29.02
C GLN A 532 0.62 23.38 -28.62
N THR A 533 1.77 23.31 -29.30
CA THR A 533 2.83 22.35 -28.99
C THR A 533 3.32 22.51 -27.55
N ALA A 534 3.59 23.74 -27.11
CA ALA A 534 4.01 24.03 -25.74
C ALA A 534 2.96 23.60 -24.70
N ALA A 535 1.67 23.88 -24.94
CA ALA A 535 0.59 23.50 -24.04
C ALA A 535 0.43 21.97 -23.94
N ARG A 536 0.49 21.25 -25.08
CA ARG A 536 0.40 19.78 -25.12
C ARG A 536 1.60 19.13 -24.45
N LEU A 537 2.80 19.67 -24.64
CA LEU A 537 3.98 19.19 -23.94
C LEU A 537 3.89 19.41 -22.42
N ALA A 538 3.34 20.55 -21.96
CA ALA A 538 3.10 20.79 -20.53
C ALA A 538 2.10 19.77 -19.94
N LEU A 539 1.00 19.47 -20.66
CA LEU A 539 0.06 18.40 -20.29
C LEU A 539 0.77 17.05 -20.18
N LEU A 540 1.58 16.67 -21.18
CA LEU A 540 2.29 15.38 -21.16
C LEU A 540 3.35 15.31 -20.05
N ALA A 541 3.99 16.42 -19.70
CA ALA A 541 4.90 16.47 -18.57
C ALA A 541 4.14 16.18 -17.25
N ALA A 542 2.92 16.72 -17.09
CA ALA A 542 2.07 16.40 -15.94
C ALA A 542 1.61 14.92 -15.93
N VAL A 543 1.22 14.35 -17.08
CA VAL A 543 0.91 12.91 -17.20
C VAL A 543 2.12 12.06 -16.78
N ARG A 544 3.31 12.39 -17.30
CA ARG A 544 4.56 11.68 -16.97
C ARG A 544 4.83 11.71 -15.47
N THR A 545 4.70 12.88 -14.84
CA THR A 545 4.88 13.04 -13.39
C THR A 545 3.90 12.17 -12.59
N ALA A 546 2.61 12.22 -12.92
CA ALA A 546 1.61 11.41 -12.22
C ALA A 546 1.87 9.90 -12.36
N ILE A 547 2.23 9.42 -13.56
CA ILE A 547 2.59 8.01 -13.78
C ILE A 547 3.83 7.63 -12.95
N ALA A 548 4.90 8.44 -13.02
CA ALA A 548 6.14 8.16 -12.32
C ALA A 548 5.94 8.11 -10.80
N ASN A 549 5.14 9.04 -10.24
CA ASN A 549 4.84 9.09 -8.82
C ASN A 549 4.09 7.83 -8.36
N VAL A 550 3.06 7.41 -9.10
CA VAL A 550 2.31 6.20 -8.75
C VAL A 550 3.16 4.94 -8.86
N LEU A 551 3.95 4.80 -9.93
CA LEU A 551 4.87 3.66 -10.10
C LEU A 551 5.87 3.59 -8.93
N ARG A 552 6.41 4.74 -8.50
CA ARG A 552 7.29 4.81 -7.33
C ARG A 552 6.59 4.39 -6.04
N LEU A 553 5.34 4.80 -5.80
CA LEU A 553 4.58 4.41 -4.60
C LEU A 553 4.40 2.89 -4.50
N ILE A 554 4.22 2.20 -5.63
CA ILE A 554 4.12 0.73 -5.65
C ILE A 554 5.49 0.02 -5.79
N GLY A 555 6.59 0.78 -5.83
CA GLY A 555 7.97 0.29 -5.94
C GLY A 555 8.35 -0.30 -7.31
N VAL A 556 7.65 0.14 -8.36
CA VAL A 556 7.88 -0.22 -9.77
C VAL A 556 8.66 0.89 -10.45
N SER A 557 9.58 0.55 -11.37
CA SER A 557 10.36 1.56 -12.09
C SER A 557 9.53 2.28 -13.16
N ALA A 558 9.91 3.53 -13.48
CA ALA A 558 9.34 4.32 -14.56
C ALA A 558 10.41 4.53 -15.66
N PRO A 559 10.61 3.57 -16.57
CA PRO A 559 11.69 3.64 -17.55
C PRO A 559 11.49 4.79 -18.54
N GLU A 560 12.58 5.47 -18.92
CA GLU A 560 12.56 6.54 -19.93
C GLU A 560 12.68 6.01 -21.37
N ARG A 561 13.04 4.74 -21.52
CA ARG A 561 13.21 4.01 -22.78
C ARG A 561 12.80 2.56 -22.57
N MET A 562 12.04 2.01 -23.52
CA MET A 562 11.60 0.61 -23.55
C MET A 562 11.56 0.10 -24.99
#